data_AF-A0AA37UX09-F1
#
_entry.id   AF-A0AA37UX09-F1
#
_cell.length_a   1.000
_cell.length_b   1.000
_cell.length_c   1.000
_cell.angle_alpha   90.00
_cell.angle_beta   90.00
_cell.angle_gamma   90.00
#
_symmetry.space_group_name_H-M   'P 1'
#
loop_
_entity.id
_entity.type
_entity.pdbx_description
1 polymer ?
#
loop_
_entity_poly.entity_id
_entity_poly.type
_entity_poly.pdbx_seq_one_letter_code
_entity_poly.pdbx_strand_id
1 'polypeptide(L)'
;MIITLSSTTSSKIAARLVKLREEGGAVALGRVLTLVVSAPPEHVERAVDAANDASREHPCRVLVVSPQPDGAADGPADGLDAEIRVGGDAGASEVIVLRPRGGARSELDSLVMPLLLPDAPIVTWWPASPPPSPRPTPSGPWPSGGSPTRSSAATRWTG
;
A
#
# COMPACT_ATOMS: atom_id res chain seq x y z
N MET A 1 14.12 8.15 -6.79
CA MET A 1 14.16 9.09 -5.65
C MET A 1 13.38 8.51 -4.49
N ILE A 2 13.91 8.56 -3.26
CA ILE A 2 13.26 8.10 -2.04
C ILE A 2 13.15 9.27 -1.05
N ILE A 3 11.98 9.46 -0.46
CA ILE A 3 11.70 10.49 0.54
C ILE A 3 11.17 9.82 1.81
N THR A 4 11.87 10.03 2.92
CA THR A 4 11.50 9.50 4.24
C THR A 4 10.77 10.57 5.05
N LEU A 5 9.65 10.20 5.68
CA LEU A 5 8.84 11.04 6.55
C LEU A 5 8.72 10.37 7.91
N SER A 6 9.32 10.97 8.94
CA SER A 6 9.25 10.49 10.32
C SER A 6 8.16 11.23 11.11
N SER A 7 7.45 10.53 12.00
CA SER A 7 6.40 11.09 12.86
C SER A 7 5.38 11.95 12.08
N THR A 8 4.82 11.36 11.04
CA THR A 8 3.95 12.01 10.06
C THR A 8 2.48 11.62 10.22
N THR A 9 1.63 12.12 9.33
CA THR A 9 0.21 11.78 9.22
C THR A 9 -0.15 11.45 7.77
N SER A 10 -1.23 10.69 7.55
CA SER A 10 -1.74 10.39 6.20
C SER A 10 -2.01 11.66 5.39
N SER A 11 -2.53 12.72 6.01
CA SER A 11 -2.74 14.03 5.37
C SER A 11 -1.43 14.70 4.93
N LYS A 12 -0.37 14.64 5.74
CA LYS A 12 0.95 15.20 5.37
C LYS A 12 1.58 14.41 4.22
N ILE A 13 1.42 13.07 4.23
CA ILE A 13 1.85 12.21 3.13
C ILE A 13 1.09 12.60 1.85
N ALA A 14 -0.24 12.68 1.89
CA ALA A 14 -1.07 13.07 0.77
C ALA A 14 -0.65 14.42 0.18
N ALA A 15 -0.44 15.43 1.03
CA ALA A 15 0.03 16.74 0.61
C ALA A 15 1.43 16.67 -0.04
N ARG A 16 2.33 15.81 0.44
CA ARG A 16 3.65 15.62 -0.18
C ARG A 16 3.54 14.96 -1.55
N LEU A 17 2.64 13.99 -1.74
CA LEU A 17 2.38 13.35 -3.05
C LEU A 17 1.86 14.37 -4.07
N VAL A 18 1.01 15.32 -3.66
CA VAL A 18 0.56 16.42 -4.53
C VAL A 18 1.73 17.30 -4.96
N LYS A 19 2.57 17.75 -4.01
CA LYS A 19 3.75 18.56 -4.32
C LYS A 19 4.72 17.85 -5.27
N LEU A 20 4.97 16.56 -5.06
CA LEU A 20 5.87 15.78 -5.92
C LEU A 20 5.36 15.67 -7.35
N ARG A 21 4.04 15.62 -7.53
CA ARG A 21 3.42 15.65 -8.87
C ARG A 21 3.60 17.01 -9.54
N GLU A 22 3.48 18.10 -8.81
CA GLU A 22 3.71 19.46 -9.33
C GLU A 22 5.18 19.66 -9.69
N GLU A 23 6.10 19.23 -8.82
CA GLU A 23 7.55 19.31 -8.99
C GLU A 23 8.04 18.47 -10.18
N GLY A 24 7.44 17.30 -10.43
CA GLY A 24 7.81 16.39 -11.51
C GLY A 24 7.39 16.83 -12.92
N GLY A 25 6.72 17.98 -13.05
CA GLY A 25 6.00 18.36 -14.27
C GLY A 25 4.77 17.48 -14.46
N ALA A 26 3.72 17.99 -15.10
CA ALA A 26 2.43 17.32 -15.24
C ALA A 26 2.45 16.05 -16.14
N VAL A 27 3.31 15.08 -15.83
CA VAL A 27 3.13 13.71 -16.28
C VAL A 27 2.00 13.14 -15.44
N ALA A 28 0.77 13.43 -15.88
CA ALA A 28 -0.39 12.67 -15.50
C ALA A 28 -0.20 11.24 -16.05
N LEU A 29 0.62 10.44 -15.37
CA LEU A 29 0.53 8.98 -15.47
C LEU A 29 -0.92 8.67 -15.15
N GLY A 30 -1.70 8.30 -16.18
CA GLY A 30 -3.08 7.89 -16.03
C GLY A 30 -3.10 6.73 -15.05
N ARG A 31 -3.47 7.01 -13.81
CA ARG A 31 -3.48 5.99 -12.76
C ARG A 31 -4.76 5.21 -12.93
N VAL A 32 -4.63 3.94 -13.26
CA VAL A 32 -5.79 3.08 -13.52
C VAL A 32 -6.20 2.27 -12.29
N LEU A 33 -5.39 2.25 -11.22
CA LEU A 33 -5.71 1.59 -9.95
C LEU A 33 -4.80 2.02 -8.78
N THR A 34 -5.25 1.74 -7.56
CA THR A 34 -4.43 1.71 -6.33
C THR A 34 -4.28 0.26 -5.85
N LEU A 35 -3.04 -0.22 -5.74
CA LEU A 35 -2.70 -1.52 -5.17
C LEU A 35 -2.30 -1.34 -3.71
N VAL A 36 -3.15 -1.79 -2.78
CA VAL A 36 -2.86 -1.81 -1.35
C VAL A 36 -2.22 -3.14 -1.01
N VAL A 37 -1.04 -3.12 -0.38
CA VAL A 37 -0.29 -4.31 -0.02
C VAL A 37 -0.14 -4.36 1.49
N SER A 38 -0.63 -5.40 2.14
CA SER A 38 -0.40 -5.60 3.58
C SER A 38 0.67 -6.66 3.75
N ALA A 39 1.85 -6.24 4.19
CA ALA A 39 3.02 -7.11 4.34
C ALA A 39 3.75 -6.77 5.64
N PRO A 40 4.25 -7.78 6.39
CA PRO A 40 5.10 -7.53 7.53
C PRO A 40 6.46 -6.96 7.10
N PRO A 41 7.22 -6.28 7.99
CA PRO A 41 8.43 -5.53 7.63
C PRO A 41 9.47 -6.33 6.84
N GLU A 42 9.65 -7.61 7.17
CA GLU A 42 10.62 -8.50 6.53
C GLU A 42 10.23 -8.90 5.09
N HIS A 43 8.98 -8.67 4.69
CA HIS A 43 8.47 -8.96 3.35
C HIS A 43 8.27 -7.72 2.49
N VAL A 44 8.48 -6.51 3.02
CA VAL A 44 8.19 -5.25 2.32
C VAL A 44 8.93 -5.13 0.99
N GLU A 45 10.25 -5.29 0.98
CA GLU A 45 11.04 -5.08 -0.26
C GLU A 45 10.64 -6.08 -1.35
N ARG A 46 10.47 -7.37 -0.99
CA ARG A 46 9.98 -8.38 -1.93
C ARG A 46 8.60 -8.05 -2.49
N ALA A 47 7.72 -7.50 -1.66
CA ALA A 47 6.38 -7.11 -2.08
C ALA A 47 6.41 -5.86 -2.98
N VAL A 48 7.30 -4.91 -2.69
CA VAL A 48 7.55 -3.75 -3.54
C VAL A 48 8.08 -4.19 -4.91
N ASP A 49 9.07 -5.09 -4.96
CA ASP A 49 9.61 -5.60 -6.22
C ASP A 49 8.53 -6.26 -7.09
N ALA A 50 7.71 -7.14 -6.50
CA ALA A 50 6.61 -7.78 -7.22
C ALA A 50 5.54 -6.78 -7.71
N ALA A 51 5.24 -5.75 -6.91
CA ALA A 51 4.31 -4.69 -7.30
C ALA A 51 4.88 -3.78 -8.40
N ASN A 52 6.19 -3.52 -8.35
CA ASN A 52 6.93 -2.79 -9.37
C ASN A 52 6.93 -3.56 -10.69
N ASP A 53 7.05 -4.88 -10.65
CA ASP A 53 6.91 -5.75 -11.83
C ASP A 53 5.51 -5.66 -12.44
N ALA A 54 4.46 -5.83 -11.64
CA ALA A 54 3.07 -5.77 -12.10
C ALA A 54 2.68 -4.38 -12.65
N SER A 55 3.24 -3.32 -12.08
CA SER A 55 2.91 -1.95 -12.48
C SER A 55 3.52 -1.50 -13.80
N ARG A 56 4.51 -2.24 -14.35
CA ARG A 56 5.00 -2.03 -15.72
C ARG A 56 3.92 -2.28 -16.77
N GLU A 57 3.04 -3.26 -16.52
CA GLU A 57 1.92 -3.57 -17.41
C GLU A 57 0.71 -2.65 -17.16
N HIS A 58 0.48 -2.30 -15.89
CA HIS A 58 -0.64 -1.48 -15.47
C HIS A 58 -0.18 -0.37 -14.51
N PRO A 59 0.11 0.85 -15.01
CA PRO A 59 0.56 1.96 -14.19
C PRO A 59 -0.37 2.22 -13.00
N CYS A 60 0.12 1.94 -11.80
CA CYS A 60 -0.66 2.03 -10.57
C CYS A 60 0.09 2.75 -9.44
N ARG A 61 -0.67 3.18 -8.43
CA ARG A 61 -0.13 3.61 -7.14
C ARG A 61 -0.02 2.37 -6.25
N VAL A 62 1.17 2.11 -5.71
CA VAL A 62 1.39 1.03 -4.74
C VAL A 62 1.41 1.63 -3.33
N LEU A 63 0.55 1.14 -2.45
CA LEU A 63 0.45 1.54 -1.05
C LEU A 63 0.72 0.33 -0.16
N VAL A 64 1.94 0.23 0.36
CA VAL A 64 2.35 -0.85 1.27
C VAL A 64 2.06 -0.43 2.71
N VAL A 65 1.32 -1.25 3.45
CA VAL A 65 1.05 -1.09 4.88
C VAL A 65 1.84 -2.15 5.62
N SER A 66 2.84 -1.71 6.39
CA SER A 66 3.75 -2.56 7.14
C SER A 66 3.77 -2.16 8.62
N PRO A 67 2.80 -2.63 9.41
CA PRO A 67 2.79 -2.42 10.86
C PRO A 67 4.11 -2.92 11.48
N GLN A 68 4.76 -2.07 12.28
CA GLN A 68 5.97 -2.49 12.99
C GLN A 68 5.60 -3.36 14.19
N PRO A 69 6.34 -4.45 14.46
CA PRO A 69 6.12 -5.28 15.64
C PRO A 69 6.37 -4.49 16.92
N ASP A 70 5.71 -4.91 18.01
CA ASP A 70 5.91 -4.33 19.33
C ASP A 70 7.38 -4.44 19.77
N GLY A 71 7.93 -3.34 20.29
CA GLY A 71 9.30 -3.30 20.81
C GLY A 71 10.42 -3.09 19.78
N ALA A 72 10.11 -2.81 18.51
CA ALA A 72 11.12 -2.67 17.44
C ALA A 72 11.91 -1.34 17.44
N ALA A 73 11.56 -0.34 18.26
CA ALA A 73 12.39 0.86 18.44
C ALA A 73 12.05 1.59 19.74
N ASP A 74 13.10 2.02 20.45
CA ASP A 74 13.04 3.07 21.48
C ASP A 74 12.48 4.38 20.87
N GLY A 75 11.17 4.60 20.97
CA GLY A 75 10.50 5.79 20.44
C GLY A 75 9.00 5.85 20.82
N PRO A 76 8.39 7.03 20.90
CA PRO A 76 7.18 7.26 21.70
C PRO A 76 5.93 6.53 21.20
N ALA A 77 5.04 6.35 22.19
CA ALA A 77 3.76 5.65 22.28
C ALA A 77 2.95 5.37 21.00
N ASP A 78 2.82 6.31 20.06
CA ASP A 78 1.98 6.17 18.87
C ASP A 78 2.58 6.98 17.70
N GLY A 79 2.42 6.53 16.45
CA GLY A 79 2.83 7.34 15.30
C GLY A 79 2.83 6.63 13.96
N LEU A 80 3.09 7.38 12.89
CA LEU A 80 3.23 6.86 11.54
C LEU A 80 4.54 7.37 10.94
N ASP A 81 5.38 6.45 10.47
CA ASP A 81 6.49 6.78 9.58
C ASP A 81 6.13 6.34 8.16
N ALA A 82 6.70 7.01 7.16
CA ALA A 82 6.43 6.68 5.76
C ALA A 82 7.62 6.90 4.83
N GLU A 83 7.65 6.13 3.75
CA GLU A 83 8.52 6.37 2.59
C GLU A 83 7.69 6.62 1.35
N ILE A 84 8.11 7.58 0.54
CA ILE A 84 7.59 7.82 -0.80
C ILE A 84 8.73 7.57 -1.79
N ARG A 85 8.54 6.61 -2.69
CA ARG A 85 9.50 6.25 -3.74
C ARG A 85 8.91 6.63 -5.10
N VAL A 86 9.66 7.44 -5.86
CA VAL A 86 9.25 7.99 -7.18
C VAL A 86 10.42 7.90 -8.17
N GLY A 87 10.18 7.53 -9.43
CA GLY A 87 11.18 7.53 -10.50
C GLY A 87 11.46 6.14 -11.12
N GLY A 88 12.36 6.11 -12.12
CA GLY A 88 12.47 5.09 -13.19
C GLY A 88 12.59 3.61 -12.82
N ASP A 89 13.03 3.26 -11.61
CA ASP A 89 13.10 1.86 -11.15
C ASP A 89 11.81 1.37 -10.48
N ALA A 90 10.88 2.28 -10.18
CA ALA A 90 9.67 1.91 -9.46
C ALA A 90 8.70 1.10 -10.31
N GLY A 91 8.68 1.20 -11.65
CA GLY A 91 7.64 0.58 -12.50
C GLY A 91 6.23 1.16 -12.25
N ALA A 92 5.88 1.41 -10.99
CA ALA A 92 4.75 2.09 -10.45
C ALA A 92 4.92 3.60 -10.57
N SER A 93 3.78 4.29 -10.66
CA SER A 93 3.76 5.75 -10.70
C SER A 93 4.35 6.35 -9.42
N GLU A 94 4.15 5.68 -8.29
CA GLU A 94 4.72 5.97 -6.99
C GLU A 94 4.47 4.77 -6.05
N VAL A 95 5.42 4.52 -5.16
CA VAL A 95 5.29 3.53 -4.08
C VAL A 95 5.30 4.27 -2.75
N ILE A 96 4.29 4.05 -1.92
CA ILE A 96 4.21 4.58 -0.56
C ILE A 96 4.29 3.43 0.42
N VAL A 97 5.28 3.45 1.32
CA VAL A 97 5.40 2.47 2.41
C VAL A 97 5.00 3.15 3.71
N LEU A 98 3.93 2.67 4.34
CA LEU A 98 3.44 3.11 5.64
C LEU A 98 3.94 2.18 6.73
N ARG A 99 4.52 2.75 7.79
CA ARG A 99 4.99 2.04 8.97
C ARG A 99 4.29 2.57 10.21
N PRO A 100 3.03 2.17 10.46
CA PRO A 100 2.33 2.56 11.67
C PRO A 100 2.95 1.90 12.90
N ARG A 101 2.98 2.66 14.00
CA ARG A 101 3.51 2.29 15.31
C ARG A 101 2.46 2.59 16.39
N GLY A 102 2.48 1.82 17.47
CA GLY A 102 1.52 1.98 18.57
C GLY A 102 0.07 1.76 18.13
N GLY A 103 -0.84 2.55 18.68
CA GLY A 103 -2.28 2.60 18.40
C GLY A 103 -2.64 2.95 16.96
N ALA A 104 -1.73 3.53 16.18
CA ALA A 104 -1.95 3.73 14.73
C ALA A 104 -2.09 2.40 13.97
N ARG A 105 -1.65 1.28 14.55
CA ARG A 105 -1.79 -0.06 13.96
C ARG A 105 -3.22 -0.61 14.04
N SER A 106 -4.04 -0.09 14.95
CA SER A 106 -5.42 -0.57 15.15
C SER A 106 -6.38 0.02 14.11
N GLU A 107 -6.07 1.18 13.55
CA GLU A 107 -6.95 1.96 12.67
C GLU A 107 -6.33 2.17 11.29
N LEU A 108 -5.90 1.08 10.64
CA LEU A 108 -5.19 1.13 9.35
C LEU A 108 -6.03 1.79 8.24
N ASP A 109 -7.35 1.61 8.26
CA ASP A 109 -8.27 2.19 7.29
C ASP A 109 -8.20 3.72 7.30
N SER A 110 -8.08 4.33 8.49
CA SER A 110 -7.93 5.79 8.65
C SER A 110 -6.62 6.33 8.05
N LEU A 111 -5.59 5.49 7.96
CA LEU A 111 -4.29 5.84 7.38
C LEU A 111 -4.31 5.68 5.85
N VAL A 112 -4.99 4.64 5.36
CA VAL A 112 -5.06 4.27 3.94
C VAL A 112 -6.02 5.20 3.20
N MET A 113 -7.20 5.45 3.76
CA MET A 113 -8.30 6.17 3.10
C MET A 113 -7.88 7.51 2.45
N PRO A 114 -7.15 8.40 3.14
CA PRO A 114 -6.74 9.69 2.56
C PRO A 114 -5.71 9.58 1.43
N LEU A 115 -5.10 8.40 1.24
CA LEU A 115 -4.08 8.13 0.23
C LEU A 115 -4.62 7.41 -1.00
N LEU A 116 -5.89 7.00 -0.95
CA LEU A 116 -6.59 6.41 -2.09
C LEU A 116 -6.86 7.47 -3.15
N LEU A 117 -6.93 7.02 -4.40
CA LEU A 117 -7.36 7.85 -5.51
C LEU A 117 -8.90 7.77 -5.61
N PRO A 118 -9.61 8.90 -5.65
CA PRO A 118 -11.08 8.91 -5.59
C PRO A 118 -11.73 8.17 -6.77
N ASP A 119 -11.11 8.19 -7.94
CA ASP A 119 -11.69 7.65 -9.19
C ASP A 119 -11.02 6.36 -9.68
N ALA A 120 -10.12 5.76 -8.89
CA ALA A 120 -9.39 4.56 -9.31
C ALA A 120 -9.83 3.32 -8.52
N PRO A 121 -10.00 2.15 -9.17
CA PRO A 121 -10.27 0.90 -8.48
C PRO A 121 -9.17 0.55 -7.48
N ILE A 122 -9.55 -0.10 -6.38
CA ILE A 122 -8.67 -0.49 -5.29
C ILE A 122 -8.56 -2.01 -5.25
N VAL A 123 -7.34 -2.52 -5.32
CA VAL A 123 -7.01 -3.93 -5.20
C VAL A 123 -6.16 -4.11 -3.95
N THR A 124 -6.51 -5.06 -3.09
CA THR A 124 -5.72 -5.39 -1.90
C THR A 124 -5.02 -6.72 -2.08
N TRP A 125 -3.74 -6.80 -1.70
CA TRP A 125 -2.91 -7.99 -1.81
C TRP A 125 -2.22 -8.31 -0.47
N TRP A 126 -2.26 -9.59 -0.06
CA TRP A 126 -1.56 -10.10 1.12
C TRP A 126 -0.52 -11.14 0.69
N PRO A 127 0.79 -10.79 0.68
CA PRO A 127 1.84 -11.70 0.25
C PRO A 127 2.09 -12.87 1.21
N ALA A 128 1.81 -12.68 2.51
CA ALA A 128 2.09 -13.65 3.56
C ALA A 128 0.85 -14.46 3.98
N SER A 129 -0.16 -13.79 4.54
CA SER A 129 -1.43 -14.43 4.89
C SER A 129 -2.56 -13.41 4.84
N PRO A 130 -3.68 -13.71 4.14
CA PRO A 130 -4.86 -12.87 4.20
C PRO A 130 -5.49 -12.91 5.60
N PRO A 131 -6.24 -11.87 5.99
CA PRO A 131 -7.02 -11.90 7.24
C PRO A 131 -8.04 -13.06 7.20
N PRO A 132 -8.50 -13.56 8.36
CA PRO A 132 -9.42 -14.70 8.45
C PRO A 132 -10.79 -14.47 7.80
N SER A 133 -11.17 -13.22 7.55
CA SER A 133 -12.39 -12.85 6.82
C SER A 133 -12.13 -11.58 6.00
N PRO A 134 -11.52 -11.69 4.80
CA PRO A 134 -11.59 -10.59 3.86
C PRO A 134 -13.06 -10.50 3.45
N ARG A 135 -13.74 -9.37 3.74
CA ARG A 135 -15.15 -9.21 3.36
C ARG A 135 -15.30 -9.48 1.85
N PRO A 136 -16.03 -10.52 1.43
CA PRO A 136 -16.25 -10.76 0.01
C PRO A 136 -17.26 -9.74 -0.52
N THR A 137 -16.98 -9.20 -1.70
CA THR A 137 -17.95 -8.43 -2.48
C THR A 137 -19.06 -9.35 -3.02
N PRO A 138 -20.29 -8.86 -3.26
CA PRO A 138 -21.32 -9.61 -3.94
C PRO A 138 -21.00 -9.68 -5.45
N SER A 139 -20.14 -10.61 -5.85
CA SER A 139 -20.01 -10.98 -7.27
C SER A 139 -19.48 -12.41 -7.41
N GLY A 140 -20.43 -13.35 -7.52
CA GLY A 140 -20.26 -14.69 -8.12
C GLY A 140 -19.47 -15.72 -7.29
N PRO A 141 -19.90 -17.00 -7.25
CA PRO A 141 -19.12 -18.04 -6.60
C PRO A 141 -17.83 -18.33 -7.39
N TRP A 142 -16.69 -18.38 -6.68
CA TRP A 142 -15.43 -18.92 -7.19
C TRP A 142 -15.58 -20.44 -7.36
N PRO A 143 -15.06 -21.06 -8.43
CA PRO A 143 -15.13 -22.51 -8.59
C PRO A 143 -14.32 -23.20 -7.48
N SER A 144 -15.01 -23.95 -6.64
CA SER A 144 -14.45 -24.79 -5.60
C SER A 144 -13.67 -25.95 -6.25
N GLY A 145 -12.34 -25.88 -6.25
CA GLY A 145 -11.51 -26.98 -6.71
C GLY A 145 -10.03 -26.63 -6.78
N GLY A 146 -9.32 -26.70 -5.63
CA GLY A 146 -7.86 -26.63 -5.60
C GLY A 146 -7.32 -26.35 -4.21
N SER A 147 -6.60 -27.33 -3.64
CA SER A 147 -5.92 -27.26 -2.34
C SER A 147 -5.00 -26.02 -2.22
N PRO A 148 -4.81 -25.44 -1.02
CA PRO A 148 -4.07 -24.20 -0.84
C PRO A 148 -2.57 -24.48 -0.82
N THR A 149 -1.96 -24.65 -1.98
CA THR A 149 -0.50 -24.53 -2.10
C THR A 149 -0.16 -23.10 -2.52
N ARG A 150 0.35 -22.33 -1.54
CA ARG A 150 1.09 -21.07 -1.72
C ARG A 150 0.31 -19.95 -2.44
N SER A 151 -0.85 -19.59 -1.92
CA SER A 151 -1.71 -18.57 -2.54
C SER A 151 -1.52 -17.20 -1.91
N SER A 152 -0.87 -16.29 -2.63
CA SER A 152 -1.12 -14.85 -2.49
C SER A 152 -2.60 -14.58 -2.76
N ALA A 153 -3.34 -14.14 -1.74
CA ALA A 153 -4.74 -13.75 -1.92
C ALA A 153 -4.82 -12.27 -2.30
N ALA A 154 -5.60 -11.94 -3.33
CA ALA A 154 -5.93 -10.58 -3.69
C ALA A 154 -7.45 -10.40 -3.71
N THR A 155 -7.96 -9.35 -3.07
CA THR A 155 -9.40 -9.04 -2.99
C THR A 155 -9.63 -7.59 -3.35
N ARG A 156 -10.70 -7.30 -4.09
CA ARG A 156 -11.14 -5.94 -4.40
C ARG A 156 -11.78 -5.31 -3.16
N TRP A 157 -11.32 -4.12 -2.76
CA TRP A 157 -11.89 -3.38 -1.65
C TRP A 157 -13.00 -2.45 -2.16
N THR A 158 -14.20 -2.58 -1.62
CA THR A 158 -15.31 -1.65 -1.88
C THR A 158 -15.68 -0.98 -0.57
N GLY A 159 -15.36 0.31 -0.47
CA GLY A 159 -15.90 1.19 0.58
C GLY A 159 -17.37 1.47 0.39
#